data_AF-A0A445CMH4-F1
#
_entry.id   AF-A0A445CMH4-F1
#
_cell.length_a   1.000
_cell.length_b   1.000
_cell.length_c   1.000
_cell.angle_alpha   90.00
_cell.angle_beta   90.00
_cell.angle_gamma   90.00
#
_symmetry.space_group_name_H-M   'P 1'
#
loop_
_entity.id
_entity.type
_entity.pdbx_description
1 polymer ?
#
loop_
_entity_poly.entity_id
_entity_poly.type
_entity_poly.pdbx_seq_one_letter_code
_entity_poly.pdbx_strand_id
1 'polypeptide(L)'
;MGRSRRKYKQSRTKVRVGLPKKKPRVFKPAFSVPSKLAESVADLDPTWDDQGTVTQNYKSFGVVSNPNLLSTEYRTPQIVDTESLQDPPPPADDYSALDDSGSDLEEDDLKSALGKKRRDGRGALPQPLTAIQRVHISRLVDKYGDDYKSMLMDIKLNPMQHSVATLEKLCKRYHMHKNKNPLILSK
;
A
#
# COMPACT_ATOMS: atom_id res chain seq x y z
N MET A 1 -12.00 -23.90 -47.25
CA MET A 1 -10.89 -24.88 -47.32
C MET A 1 -10.35 -25.20 -45.92
N GLY A 2 -11.01 -26.10 -45.18
CA GLY A 2 -10.57 -26.52 -43.85
C GLY A 2 -9.56 -27.66 -43.95
N ARG A 3 -8.27 -27.40 -43.69
CA ARG A 3 -7.26 -28.47 -43.64
C ARG A 3 -7.53 -29.38 -42.42
N SER A 4 -7.30 -30.68 -42.59
CA SER A 4 -7.42 -31.69 -41.52
C SER A 4 -6.68 -31.28 -40.24
N ARG A 5 -7.34 -31.44 -39.09
CA ARG A 5 -6.78 -31.13 -37.75
C ARG A 5 -5.46 -31.85 -37.49
N ARG A 6 -5.24 -33.01 -38.11
CA ARG A 6 -4.00 -33.79 -37.99
C ARG A 6 -2.83 -33.08 -38.65
N LYS A 7 -3.03 -32.51 -39.85
CA LYS A 7 -2.01 -31.73 -40.57
C LYS A 7 -1.67 -30.43 -39.82
N TYR A 8 -2.68 -29.75 -39.26
CA TYR A 8 -2.45 -28.52 -38.47
C TYR A 8 -1.58 -28.78 -37.22
N LYS A 9 -1.81 -29.87 -36.51
CA LYS A 9 -0.99 -30.24 -35.34
C LYS A 9 0.45 -30.60 -35.69
N GLN A 10 0.71 -31.08 -36.91
CA GLN A 10 2.06 -31.38 -37.40
C GLN A 10 2.80 -30.13 -37.89
N SER A 11 2.11 -29.20 -38.56
CA SER A 11 2.73 -28.00 -39.14
C SER A 11 2.85 -26.82 -38.16
N ARG A 12 2.19 -26.86 -37.00
CA ARG A 12 2.25 -25.77 -36.03
C ARG A 12 3.64 -25.71 -35.38
N THR A 13 4.25 -24.54 -35.43
CA THR A 13 5.49 -24.24 -34.71
C THR A 13 5.29 -24.48 -33.22
N LYS A 14 6.06 -25.42 -32.66
CA LYS A 14 6.06 -25.72 -31.23
C LYS A 14 7.04 -24.76 -30.55
N VAL A 15 6.54 -23.85 -29.73
CA VAL A 15 7.37 -23.07 -28.81
C VAL A 15 7.96 -24.03 -27.80
N ARG A 16 9.26 -24.31 -27.91
CA ARG A 16 9.99 -25.13 -26.94
C ARG A 16 10.38 -24.22 -25.77
N VAL A 17 9.61 -24.28 -24.69
CA VAL A 17 9.97 -23.60 -23.44
C VAL A 17 10.94 -24.50 -22.69
N GLY A 18 12.24 -24.25 -22.86
CA GLY A 18 13.30 -24.92 -22.10
C GLY A 18 13.85 -23.97 -21.03
N LEU A 19 14.27 -24.51 -19.88
CA LEU A 19 15.05 -23.73 -18.93
C LEU A 19 16.36 -23.28 -19.58
N PRO A 20 16.79 -22.01 -19.38
CA PRO A 20 18.07 -21.55 -19.89
C PRO A 20 19.20 -22.36 -19.28
N LYS A 21 20.16 -22.80 -20.10
CA LYS A 21 21.34 -23.55 -19.64
C LYS A 21 22.14 -22.68 -18.66
N LYS A 22 22.32 -23.15 -17.43
CA LYS A 22 23.20 -22.50 -16.45
C LYS A 22 24.65 -22.60 -16.96
N LYS A 23 25.36 -21.47 -17.04
CA LYS A 23 26.80 -21.41 -17.34
C LYS A 23 27.55 -21.24 -16.00
N PRO A 24 28.02 -22.32 -15.36
CA PRO A 24 28.57 -22.24 -14.00
C PRO A 24 29.87 -21.44 -13.90
N ARG A 25 30.57 -21.21 -15.02
CA ARG A 25 31.81 -20.44 -15.09
C ARG A 25 31.61 -18.94 -15.40
N VAL A 26 30.36 -18.50 -15.60
CA VAL A 26 30.05 -17.09 -15.87
C VAL A 26 29.40 -16.50 -14.64
N PHE A 27 30.16 -15.73 -13.87
CA PHE A 27 29.60 -14.95 -12.76
C PHE A 27 28.72 -13.85 -13.35
N LYS A 28 27.43 -13.90 -13.06
CA LYS A 28 26.51 -12.79 -13.32
C LYS A 28 26.23 -12.14 -11.97
N PRO A 29 26.63 -10.88 -11.75
CA PRO A 29 26.32 -10.20 -10.51
C PRO A 29 24.80 -10.12 -10.35
N ALA A 30 24.32 -10.19 -9.10
CA ALA A 30 22.88 -10.16 -8.80
C ALA A 30 22.22 -8.84 -9.19
N PHE A 31 23.01 -7.77 -9.30
CA PHE A 31 22.60 -6.46 -9.80
C PHE A 31 23.67 -5.91 -10.75
N SER A 32 23.24 -5.21 -11.79
CA SER A 32 24.12 -4.37 -12.61
C SER A 32 23.92 -2.93 -12.17
N VAL A 33 25.00 -2.23 -11.81
CA VAL A 33 24.93 -0.79 -11.57
C VAL A 33 24.61 -0.09 -12.89
N PRO A 34 23.55 0.73 -12.98
CA PRO A 34 23.27 1.56 -14.14
C PRO A 34 24.49 2.43 -14.49
N SER A 35 24.83 2.54 -15.79
CA SER A 35 26.01 3.30 -16.25
C SER A 35 26.02 4.74 -15.73
N LYS A 36 24.85 5.38 -15.70
CA LYS A 36 24.68 6.74 -15.18
C LYS A 36 25.06 6.90 -13.70
N LEU A 37 24.84 5.86 -12.89
CA LEU A 37 25.27 5.86 -11.48
C LEU A 37 26.77 5.59 -11.37
N ALA A 38 27.31 4.73 -12.23
CA ALA A 38 28.75 4.47 -12.26
C ALA A 38 29.55 5.73 -12.66
N GLU A 39 29.05 6.50 -13.64
CA GLU A 39 29.65 7.78 -14.07
C GLU A 39 29.65 8.81 -12.94
N SER A 40 28.53 9.00 -12.24
CA SER A 40 28.46 9.97 -11.13
C SER A 40 29.38 9.65 -9.95
N VAL A 41 29.71 8.38 -9.74
CA VAL A 41 30.63 7.95 -8.67
C VAL A 41 32.08 8.07 -9.11
N ALA A 42 32.37 7.84 -10.40
CA ALA A 42 33.71 7.97 -10.96
C ALA A 42 34.22 9.43 -10.91
N ASP A 43 33.33 10.42 -11.03
CA ASP A 43 33.73 11.84 -10.98
C ASP A 43 34.18 12.31 -9.59
N LEU A 44 33.87 11.55 -8.53
CA LEU A 44 34.16 11.95 -7.15
C LEU A 44 35.51 11.46 -6.63
N ASP A 45 36.16 10.50 -7.31
CA ASP A 45 37.39 9.77 -6.92
C ASP A 45 37.79 9.93 -5.43
N PRO A 46 36.92 9.53 -4.48
CA PRO A 46 37.21 9.73 -3.08
C PRO A 46 38.28 8.73 -2.66
N THR A 47 39.46 9.22 -2.28
CA THR A 47 40.54 8.40 -1.74
C THR A 47 40.29 8.14 -0.25
N TRP A 48 40.49 6.90 0.18
CA TRP A 48 40.39 6.54 1.60
C TRP A 48 41.55 7.17 2.37
N ASP A 49 41.25 7.98 3.40
CA ASP A 49 42.28 8.55 4.27
C ASP A 49 42.61 7.56 5.40
N ASP A 50 43.85 7.04 5.40
CA ASP A 50 44.34 6.07 6.40
C ASP A 50 44.53 6.69 7.79
N GLN A 51 44.67 8.01 7.88
CA GLN A 51 44.81 8.73 9.16
C GLN A 51 43.48 9.33 9.64
N GLY A 52 42.48 9.38 8.76
CA GLY A 52 41.15 9.92 9.04
C GLY A 52 40.29 8.98 9.87
N THR A 53 39.23 9.53 10.47
CA THR A 53 38.22 8.69 11.11
C THR A 53 37.36 7.99 10.06
N VAL A 54 36.97 6.74 10.33
CA VAL A 54 36.07 5.94 9.47
C VAL A 54 34.82 6.72 9.05
N THR A 55 34.27 7.50 9.98
CA THR A 55 33.13 8.41 9.82
C THR A 55 33.37 9.49 8.77
N GLN A 56 34.55 10.14 8.78
CA GLN A 56 34.91 11.18 7.82
C GLN A 56 35.11 10.62 6.42
N ASN A 57 35.71 9.43 6.32
CA ASN A 57 35.84 8.71 5.06
C ASN A 57 34.47 8.38 4.49
N TYR A 58 33.57 7.75 5.25
CA TYR A 58 32.23 7.46 4.71
C TYR A 58 31.48 8.71 4.25
N LYS A 59 31.66 9.84 4.94
CA LYS A 59 31.11 11.13 4.50
C LYS A 59 31.72 11.60 3.17
N SER A 60 33.03 11.47 2.96
CA SER A 60 33.68 11.84 1.69
C SER A 60 33.29 10.93 0.53
N PHE A 61 33.04 9.64 0.81
CA PHE A 61 32.49 8.68 -0.16
C PHE A 61 31.03 8.94 -0.54
N GLY A 62 30.37 9.95 0.03
CA GLY A 62 28.94 10.19 -0.19
C GLY A 62 28.05 9.10 0.41
N VAL A 63 28.59 8.25 1.29
CA VAL A 63 27.83 7.32 2.15
C VAL A 63 27.21 8.17 3.26
N VAL A 64 26.25 9.01 2.88
CA VAL A 64 25.54 9.93 3.76
C VAL A 64 24.17 9.34 4.05
N SER A 65 23.75 9.39 5.32
CA SER A 65 22.39 9.00 5.71
C SER A 65 21.65 10.18 6.33
N ASN A 66 20.51 10.55 5.76
CA ASN A 66 19.32 10.73 6.58
C ASN A 66 18.24 9.78 6.06
N PRO A 67 18.06 8.64 6.70
CA PRO A 67 16.84 7.90 6.55
C PRO A 67 15.88 8.48 7.58
N ASN A 68 14.85 9.23 7.20
CA ASN A 68 13.73 9.54 8.11
C ASN A 68 12.98 8.27 8.64
N LEU A 69 13.61 7.08 8.57
CA LEU A 69 13.01 5.76 8.37
C LEU A 69 13.89 4.56 8.78
N LEU A 70 15.07 4.69 9.38
CA LEU A 70 15.67 3.49 9.98
C LEU A 70 15.01 3.28 11.35
N SER A 71 14.11 2.31 11.40
CA SER A 71 13.56 1.78 12.66
C SER A 71 14.68 1.61 13.69
N THR A 72 14.36 1.86 14.97
CA THR A 72 15.28 1.81 16.13
C THR A 72 16.21 0.60 16.18
N GLU A 73 15.88 -0.50 15.48
CA GLU A 73 16.65 -1.75 15.48
C GLU A 73 17.81 -1.80 14.45
N TYR A 74 17.88 -0.89 13.48
CA TYR A 74 18.93 -0.91 12.44
C TYR A 74 20.05 0.13 12.66
N ARG A 75 20.11 0.77 13.83
CA ARG A 75 21.15 1.75 14.15
C ARG A 75 22.46 1.04 14.50
N THR A 76 23.50 1.21 13.68
CA THR A 76 24.88 0.85 14.03
C THR A 76 25.70 2.09 14.36
N PRO A 77 26.69 2.02 15.26
CA PRO A 77 27.46 3.17 15.74
C PRO A 77 28.36 3.84 14.68
N GLN A 78 28.47 3.25 13.48
CA GLN A 78 29.29 3.76 12.38
C GLN A 78 28.53 4.65 11.38
N ILE A 79 27.22 4.85 11.58
CA ILE A 79 26.39 5.68 10.71
C ILE A 79 26.56 7.16 11.09
N VAL A 80 26.78 8.03 10.09
CA VAL A 80 27.13 9.44 10.28
C VAL A 80 25.99 10.33 9.79
N ASP A 81 25.44 11.12 10.71
CA ASP A 81 24.38 12.07 10.47
C ASP A 81 24.94 13.40 9.94
N THR A 82 24.34 13.99 8.91
CA THR A 82 24.73 15.31 8.40
C THR A 82 23.69 16.35 8.81
N GLU A 83 24.13 17.40 9.50
CA GLU A 83 23.31 18.47 10.10
C GLU A 83 22.25 19.04 9.15
N SER A 84 22.61 19.32 7.90
CA SER A 84 21.69 19.84 6.87
C SER A 84 20.56 18.89 6.45
N LEU A 85 20.72 17.59 6.71
CA LEU A 85 19.70 16.58 6.42
C LEU A 85 18.87 16.24 7.67
N GLN A 86 19.35 16.50 8.89
CA GLN A 86 18.72 16.10 10.16
C GLN A 86 17.75 17.13 10.74
N ASP A 87 17.85 18.39 10.34
CA ASP A 87 16.90 19.41 10.76
C ASP A 87 15.56 19.18 10.09
N PRO A 88 14.43 19.13 10.84
CA PRO A 88 13.12 19.18 10.20
C PRO A 88 13.09 20.44 9.33
N PRO A 89 12.56 20.37 8.10
CA PRO A 89 12.47 21.55 7.27
C PRO A 89 11.81 22.67 8.10
N PRO A 90 12.34 23.90 8.07
CA PRO A 90 11.78 24.99 8.87
C PRO A 90 10.28 25.02 8.62
N PRO A 91 9.45 25.28 9.66
CA PRO A 91 8.01 25.40 9.46
C PRO A 91 7.80 26.54 8.47
N ALA A 92 7.65 26.22 7.18
CA ALA A 92 7.45 27.25 6.20
C ALA A 92 6.01 27.72 6.42
N ASP A 93 5.87 28.98 6.82
CA ASP A 93 4.60 29.69 6.91
C ASP A 93 3.91 29.83 5.53
N ASP A 94 4.47 29.25 4.47
CA ASP A 94 4.03 29.29 3.07
C ASP A 94 3.76 27.89 2.44
N TYR A 95 3.38 26.88 3.24
CA TYR A 95 2.85 25.59 2.69
C TYR A 95 1.35 25.60 2.37
N SER A 96 0.67 26.73 2.42
CA SER A 96 -0.74 26.80 1.98
C SER A 96 -0.95 26.47 0.49
N ALA A 97 0.12 26.30 -0.31
CA ALA A 97 0.04 26.06 -1.75
C ALA A 97 0.61 24.71 -2.24
N LEU A 98 1.18 23.86 -1.37
CA LEU A 98 1.59 22.49 -1.74
C LEU A 98 0.61 21.42 -1.23
N ASP A 99 -0.42 21.85 -0.52
CA ASP A 99 -1.51 21.05 0.00
C ASP A 99 -2.70 21.02 -0.98
N ASP A 100 -2.47 20.93 -2.29
CA ASP A 100 -3.61 20.80 -3.21
C ASP A 100 -3.37 19.93 -4.44
N SER A 101 -3.40 18.61 -4.23
CA SER A 101 -3.92 17.71 -5.26
C SER A 101 -4.46 16.41 -4.66
N GLY A 102 -5.45 16.55 -3.79
CA GLY A 102 -6.55 15.60 -3.84
C GLY A 102 -7.41 15.94 -5.05
N SER A 103 -6.88 15.76 -6.27
CA SER A 103 -7.61 16.12 -7.48
C SER A 103 -8.96 15.41 -7.48
N ASP A 104 -10.01 16.08 -7.98
CA ASP A 104 -11.34 15.45 -8.13
C ASP A 104 -11.31 14.24 -9.08
N LEU A 105 -10.21 14.06 -9.83
CA LEU A 105 -9.98 12.91 -10.69
C LEU A 105 -9.61 11.64 -9.91
N GLU A 106 -9.04 11.75 -8.71
CA GLU A 106 -8.70 10.58 -7.89
C GLU A 106 -9.96 10.04 -7.19
N GLU A 107 -10.24 8.74 -7.41
CA GLU A 107 -11.33 8.01 -6.77
C GLU A 107 -11.24 8.08 -5.24
N ASP A 108 -12.40 8.19 -4.58
CA ASP A 108 -12.48 8.30 -3.12
C ASP A 108 -11.87 7.12 -2.39
N ASP A 109 -11.96 5.92 -2.97
CA ASP A 109 -11.40 4.71 -2.40
C ASP A 109 -9.87 4.84 -2.29
N LEU A 110 -9.21 5.38 -3.32
CA LEU A 110 -7.76 5.65 -3.32
C LEU A 110 -7.38 6.72 -2.30
N LYS A 111 -8.18 7.79 -2.18
CA LYS A 111 -7.96 8.83 -1.16
C LYS A 111 -8.06 8.26 0.25
N SER A 112 -9.07 7.42 0.50
CA SER A 112 -9.28 6.78 1.81
C SER A 112 -8.16 5.81 2.18
N ALA A 113 -7.66 5.02 1.21
CA ALA A 113 -6.57 4.07 1.42
C ALA A 113 -5.25 4.77 1.73
N LEU A 114 -5.01 5.94 1.12
CA LEU A 114 -3.82 6.76 1.36
C LEU A 114 -3.97 7.72 2.56
N GLY A 115 -5.11 7.69 3.26
CA GLY A 115 -5.38 8.57 4.41
C GLY A 115 -5.57 10.04 4.04
N LYS A 116 -5.73 10.38 2.75
CA LYS A 116 -5.98 11.74 2.29
C LYS A 116 -7.43 12.14 2.63
N LYS A 117 -7.63 13.34 3.18
CA LYS A 117 -8.97 13.91 3.40
C LYS A 117 -9.44 14.64 2.15
N ARG A 118 -10.76 14.65 1.92
CA ARG A 118 -11.40 15.50 0.90
C ARG A 118 -11.29 16.97 1.31
N ARG A 119 -11.15 17.87 0.33
CA ARG A 119 -11.13 19.33 0.57
C ARG A 119 -12.40 19.82 1.28
N ASP A 120 -13.54 19.25 0.93
CA ASP A 120 -14.84 19.59 1.53
C ASP A 120 -14.99 19.17 3.00
N GLY A 121 -14.00 18.45 3.57
CA GLY A 121 -14.08 17.86 4.90
C GLY A 121 -15.08 16.70 5.05
N ARG A 122 -15.92 16.46 4.03
CA ARG A 122 -16.88 15.33 4.00
C ARG A 122 -16.13 14.02 3.81
N GLY A 123 -16.35 13.07 4.72
CA GLY A 123 -15.83 11.71 4.58
C GLY A 123 -16.49 10.92 3.44
N ALA A 124 -15.86 9.82 3.03
CA ALA A 124 -16.50 8.85 2.13
C ALA A 124 -17.83 8.37 2.75
N LEU A 125 -18.85 8.22 1.91
CA LEU A 125 -20.13 7.67 2.36
C LEU A 125 -19.91 6.25 2.88
N PRO A 126 -20.64 5.83 3.94
CA PRO A 126 -20.48 4.50 4.47
C PRO A 126 -20.85 3.46 3.41
N GLN A 127 -19.92 2.55 3.13
CA GLN A 127 -20.14 1.46 2.19
C GLN A 127 -21.37 0.64 2.58
N PRO A 128 -22.15 0.16 1.59
CA PRO A 128 -23.28 -0.70 1.85
C PRO A 128 -22.88 -2.01 2.51
N LEU A 129 -23.84 -2.62 3.19
CA LEU A 129 -23.65 -3.96 3.77
C LEU A 129 -23.53 -5.01 2.67
N THR A 130 -22.67 -5.99 2.93
CA THR A 130 -22.58 -7.21 2.10
C THR A 130 -23.90 -8.00 2.17
N ALA A 131 -24.14 -8.89 1.21
CA ALA A 131 -25.37 -9.69 1.17
C ALA A 131 -25.57 -10.53 2.45
N ILE A 132 -24.49 -11.17 2.93
CA ILE A 132 -24.51 -12.00 4.15
C ILE A 132 -24.78 -11.14 5.38
N GLN A 133 -24.09 -10.01 5.52
CA GLN A 133 -24.31 -9.09 6.64
C GLN A 133 -25.75 -8.60 6.68
N ARG A 134 -26.36 -8.31 5.52
CA ARG A 134 -27.76 -7.88 5.44
C ARG A 134 -28.72 -8.90 6.02
N VAL A 135 -28.61 -10.17 5.62
CA VAL A 135 -29.47 -11.26 6.13
C VAL A 135 -29.29 -11.44 7.63
N HIS A 136 -28.07 -11.24 8.11
CA HIS A 136 -27.76 -11.39 9.51
C HIS A 136 -28.33 -10.27 10.37
N ILE A 137 -28.08 -9.02 9.96
CA ILE A 137 -28.55 -7.82 10.65
C ILE A 137 -30.07 -7.70 10.54
N SER A 138 -30.69 -8.09 9.42
CA SER A 138 -32.14 -8.07 9.30
C SER A 138 -32.79 -8.94 10.39
N ARG A 139 -32.28 -10.15 10.62
CA ARG A 139 -32.79 -11.04 11.68
C ARG A 139 -32.60 -10.47 13.08
N LEU A 140 -31.48 -9.78 13.33
CA LEU A 140 -31.22 -9.14 14.62
C LEU A 140 -32.17 -7.96 14.84
N VAL A 141 -32.33 -7.09 13.85
CA VAL A 141 -33.23 -5.93 13.88
C VAL A 141 -34.69 -6.37 14.00
N ASP A 142 -35.10 -7.42 13.28
CA ASP A 142 -36.47 -7.95 13.34
C ASP A 142 -36.82 -8.49 14.75
N LYS A 143 -35.84 -9.03 15.49
CA LYS A 143 -36.06 -9.60 16.83
C LYS A 143 -35.89 -8.59 17.97
N TYR A 144 -34.89 -7.72 17.88
CA TYR A 144 -34.46 -6.85 18.99
C TYR A 144 -34.63 -5.36 18.73
N GLY A 145 -34.96 -4.92 17.51
CA GLY A 145 -35.09 -3.50 17.17
C GLY A 145 -33.76 -2.77 17.33
N ASP A 146 -33.69 -1.85 18.31
CA ASP A 146 -32.53 -1.00 18.59
C ASP A 146 -31.74 -1.44 19.85
N ASP A 147 -32.10 -2.57 20.47
CA ASP A 147 -31.46 -3.05 21.71
C ASP A 147 -30.14 -3.79 21.46
N TYR A 148 -29.06 -3.02 21.23
CA TYR A 148 -27.74 -3.56 20.90
C TYR A 148 -27.12 -4.47 21.97
N LYS A 149 -27.45 -4.24 23.25
CA LYS A 149 -26.98 -5.10 24.36
C LYS A 149 -27.61 -6.49 24.28
N SER A 150 -28.90 -6.56 23.94
CA SER A 150 -29.63 -7.82 23.78
C SER A 150 -29.14 -8.58 22.53
N MET A 151 -28.83 -7.86 21.44
CA MET A 151 -28.24 -8.44 20.23
C MET A 151 -26.86 -9.05 20.48
N LEU A 152 -26.02 -8.42 21.31
CA LEU A 152 -24.72 -8.96 21.69
C LEU A 152 -24.85 -10.32 22.39
N MET A 153 -25.87 -10.47 23.24
CA MET A 153 -26.08 -11.69 24.03
C MET A 153 -26.70 -12.84 23.23
N ASP A 154 -27.27 -12.58 22.04
CA ASP A 154 -27.86 -13.62 21.20
C ASP A 154 -26.78 -14.37 20.42
N ILE A 155 -26.19 -15.39 21.05
CA ILE A 155 -25.15 -16.22 20.45
C ILE A 155 -25.60 -16.91 19.14
N LYS A 156 -26.91 -17.17 18.99
CA LYS A 156 -27.46 -17.85 17.80
C LYS A 156 -27.59 -16.89 16.63
N LEU A 157 -28.13 -15.69 16.89
CA LEU A 157 -28.28 -14.64 15.89
C LEU A 157 -27.06 -13.73 15.76
N ASN A 158 -26.00 -13.93 16.54
CA ASN A 158 -24.70 -13.26 16.42
C ASN A 158 -23.55 -14.27 16.57
N PRO A 159 -23.38 -15.23 15.63
CA PRO A 159 -22.38 -16.29 15.72
C PRO A 159 -20.97 -15.73 15.61
N MET A 160 -20.80 -14.55 15.01
CA MET A 160 -19.51 -13.85 14.91
C MET A 160 -19.18 -13.02 16.16
N GLN A 161 -20.05 -13.00 17.17
CA GLN A 161 -19.86 -12.29 18.43
C GLN A 161 -19.43 -10.82 18.24
N HIS A 162 -20.11 -10.14 17.33
CA HIS A 162 -19.89 -8.72 17.09
C HIS A 162 -20.11 -7.91 18.37
N SER A 163 -19.16 -7.01 18.68
CA SER A 163 -19.26 -6.10 19.82
C SER A 163 -20.38 -5.07 19.62
N VAL A 164 -20.87 -4.48 20.71
CA VAL A 164 -21.96 -3.47 20.70
C VAL A 164 -21.68 -2.35 19.69
N ALA A 165 -20.47 -1.79 19.70
CA ALA A 165 -20.09 -0.71 18.79
C ALA A 165 -20.10 -1.13 17.31
N THR A 166 -19.77 -2.38 17.03
CA THR A 166 -19.84 -2.90 15.65
C THR A 166 -21.28 -3.13 15.21
N LEU A 167 -22.13 -3.68 16.08
CA LEU A 167 -23.56 -3.84 15.83
C LEU A 167 -24.24 -2.49 15.59
N GLU A 168 -23.92 -1.47 16.38
CA GLU A 168 -24.44 -0.11 16.18
C GLU A 168 -24.06 0.44 14.79
N LYS A 169 -22.80 0.30 14.37
CA LYS A 169 -22.34 0.72 13.03
C LYS A 169 -23.05 -0.07 11.92
N LEU A 170 -23.28 -1.36 12.13
CA LEU A 170 -23.94 -2.25 11.17
C LEU A 170 -25.44 -1.91 11.03
N CYS A 171 -26.15 -1.72 12.14
CA CYS A 171 -27.55 -1.31 12.15
C CYS A 171 -27.73 0.09 11.56
N LYS A 172 -26.87 1.06 11.90
CA LYS A 172 -26.88 2.40 11.25
C LYS A 172 -26.75 2.30 9.74
N ARG A 173 -25.80 1.51 9.24
CA ARG A 173 -25.66 1.25 7.80
C ARG A 173 -26.87 0.55 7.19
N TYR A 174 -27.48 -0.38 7.92
CA TYR A 174 -28.68 -1.10 7.52
C TYR A 174 -29.88 -0.14 7.36
N HIS A 175 -30.10 0.79 8.29
CA HIS A 175 -31.19 1.76 8.18
C HIS A 175 -30.99 2.77 7.05
N MET A 176 -29.75 3.19 6.78
CA MET A 176 -29.42 4.11 5.68
C MET A 176 -29.70 3.50 4.30
N HIS A 177 -29.29 2.25 4.07
CA HIS A 177 -29.39 1.59 2.76
C HIS A 177 -30.60 0.65 2.65
N LYS A 178 -31.35 0.44 3.74
CA LYS A 178 -32.40 -0.59 3.89
C LYS A 178 -31.92 -1.97 3.41
N ASN A 179 -32.87 -2.87 3.14
CA ASN A 179 -32.60 -4.20 2.58
C ASN A 179 -32.15 -4.22 1.11
N LYS A 180 -31.95 -3.06 0.47
CA LYS A 180 -31.72 -2.99 -0.98
C LYS A 180 -30.25 -2.77 -1.27
N ASN A 181 -29.72 -3.46 -2.27
CA ASN A 181 -28.35 -3.27 -2.74
C ASN A 181 -28.28 -1.90 -3.43
N PRO A 182 -27.37 -0.98 -3.03
CA PRO A 182 -27.28 0.32 -3.70
C PRO A 182 -26.88 0.22 -5.17
N LEU A 183 -26.27 -0.89 -5.61
CA LEU A 183 -26.02 -1.14 -7.03
C LEU A 183 -27.31 -1.35 -7.85
N ILE A 184 -28.45 -1.59 -7.19
CA ILE A 184 -29.78 -1.74 -7.82
C ILE A 184 -30.54 -0.40 -7.79
N LEU A 185 -30.01 0.64 -7.12
CA LEU A 185 -30.62 1.97 -7.00
C LEU A 185 -30.21 2.94 -8.13
N SER A 186 -29.45 2.51 -9.14
CA SER A 186 -29.24 3.33 -10.34
C SER A 186 -30.51 3.31 -11.21
N LYS A 187 -31.42 4.24 -10.92
CA LYS A 187 -32.45 4.71 -11.84
C LYS A 187 -32.36 6.23 -11.94
#